data_AF-A0A845G5Z0-F1
#
_entry.id   AF-A0A845G5Z0-F1
#
_cell.length_a   1.000
_cell.length_b   1.000
_cell.length_c   1.000
_cell.angle_alpha   90.00
_cell.angle_beta   90.00
_cell.angle_gamma   90.00
#
_symmetry.space_group_name_H-M   'P 1'
#
loop_
_entity.id
_entity.type
_entity.pdbx_description
1 polymer ?
#
loop_
_entity_poly.entity_id
_entity_poly.type
_entity_poly.pdbx_seq_one_letter_code
_entity_poly.pdbx_strand_id
1 'polypeptide(L)'
;MHMTPEHVLARLIGFDLALKLSAEFGGMDHFDIPRAAGALRMVRNRDIAEKFIKGKTLRQLALEYLMTERAIQKILAEYGTSQTDRQAVLF
;
A
#
# COMPACT_ATOMS: atom_id res chain seq x y z
N MET A 1 -22.24 9.67 -20.45
CA MET A 1 -22.89 8.54 -19.76
C MET A 1 -23.35 9.06 -18.40
N HIS A 2 -24.63 8.98 -18.05
CA HIS A 2 -25.14 9.50 -16.77
C HIS A 2 -24.97 8.46 -15.65
N MET A 3 -24.34 8.83 -14.55
CA MET A 3 -24.17 7.99 -13.35
C MET A 3 -25.49 7.87 -12.60
N THR A 4 -25.99 6.65 -12.39
CA THR A 4 -27.23 6.37 -11.64
C THR A 4 -26.96 5.49 -10.41
N PRO A 5 -27.84 5.45 -9.41
CA PRO A 5 -27.67 4.59 -8.23
C PRO A 5 -27.54 3.10 -8.55
N GLU A 6 -28.16 2.64 -9.64
CA GLU A 6 -28.15 1.25 -10.09
C GLU A 6 -26.88 0.89 -10.88
N HIS A 7 -26.05 1.89 -11.22
CA HIS A 7 -24.82 1.69 -11.97
C HIS A 7 -23.87 0.74 -11.22
N VAL A 8 -23.15 -0.12 -11.95
CA VAL A 8 -22.26 -1.14 -11.37
C VAL A 8 -21.26 -0.53 -10.38
N LEU A 9 -20.69 0.63 -10.72
CA LEU A 9 -19.77 1.34 -9.82
C LEU A 9 -20.48 1.88 -8.58
N ALA A 10 -21.69 2.44 -8.72
CA ALA A 10 -22.47 2.93 -7.58
C ALA A 10 -22.83 1.80 -6.59
N ARG A 11 -23.08 0.58 -7.08
CA ARG A 11 -23.29 -0.60 -6.22
C ARG A 11 -22.01 -1.08 -5.52
N LEU A 12 -20.85 -0.91 -6.15
CA LEU A 12 -19.57 -1.41 -5.63
C LEU A 12 -18.95 -0.49 -4.58
N ILE A 13 -18.94 0.82 -4.84
CA ILE A 13 -18.27 1.83 -4.01
C ILE A 13 -19.24 2.82 -3.36
N GLY A 14 -20.55 2.70 -3.61
CA GLY A 14 -21.55 3.67 -3.17
C GLY A 14 -21.79 4.78 -4.19
N PHE A 15 -23.03 5.27 -4.24
CA PHE A 15 -23.46 6.27 -5.24
C PHE A 15 -22.69 7.58 -5.13
N ASP A 16 -22.45 8.10 -3.92
CA ASP A 16 -21.73 9.36 -3.71
C ASP A 16 -20.27 9.31 -4.22
N LEU A 17 -19.58 8.18 -3.98
CA LEU A 17 -18.22 7.98 -4.46
C LEU A 17 -18.18 7.76 -5.98
N ALA A 18 -19.16 7.05 -6.53
CA ALA A 18 -19.30 6.87 -7.97
C ALA A 18 -19.63 8.19 -8.70
N LEU A 19 -20.43 9.07 -8.09
CA LEU A 19 -20.74 10.39 -8.62
C LEU A 19 -19.48 11.26 -8.70
N LYS A 20 -18.66 11.28 -7.63
CA LYS A 20 -17.36 11.98 -7.62
C LYS A 20 -16.41 11.44 -8.69
N LEU A 21 -16.33 10.12 -8.83
CA LEU A 21 -15.53 9.47 -9.85
C LEU A 21 -15.98 9.85 -11.27
N SER A 22 -17.30 9.88 -11.50
CA SER A 22 -17.88 10.28 -12.79
C SER A 22 -17.70 11.76 -13.08
N ALA A 23 -17.67 12.63 -12.07
CA ALA A 23 -17.43 14.06 -12.26
C ALA A 23 -15.99 14.34 -12.69
N GLU A 24 -15.02 13.62 -12.10
CA GLU A 24 -13.59 13.80 -12.39
C GLU A 24 -13.15 13.11 -13.69
N PHE A 25 -13.71 11.92 -13.98
CA PHE A 25 -13.21 11.07 -15.07
C PHE A 25 -14.25 10.69 -16.13
N GLY A 26 -15.49 11.14 -15.98
CA GLY A 26 -16.56 10.83 -16.92
C GLY A 26 -16.36 11.50 -18.28
N GLY A 27 -16.56 10.72 -19.36
CA GLY A 27 -16.49 11.24 -20.73
C GLY A 27 -15.09 11.25 -21.35
N MET A 28 -14.06 10.76 -20.64
CA MET A 28 -12.78 10.45 -21.27
C MET A 28 -12.86 9.18 -22.11
N ASP A 29 -12.20 9.20 -23.28
CA ASP A 29 -12.13 8.06 -24.20
C ASP A 29 -11.41 6.83 -23.59
N HIS A 30 -10.46 7.08 -22.68
CA HIS A 30 -9.87 6.05 -21.83
C HIS A 30 -9.63 6.58 -20.41
N PHE A 31 -9.80 5.71 -19.43
CA PHE A 31 -9.41 5.95 -18.05
C PHE A 31 -8.24 5.03 -17.73
N ASP A 32 -7.02 5.54 -17.83
CA ASP A 32 -5.84 4.79 -17.41
C ASP A 32 -5.89 4.64 -15.89
N ILE A 33 -6.26 3.45 -15.43
CA ILE A 33 -6.11 3.11 -14.02
C ILE A 33 -4.60 2.96 -13.77
N PRO A 34 -3.94 3.92 -13.09
CA PRO A 34 -2.52 3.77 -12.82
C PRO A 34 -2.37 2.50 -11.98
N ARG A 35 -1.48 1.60 -12.41
CA ARG A 35 -1.15 0.42 -11.62
C ARG A 35 -0.72 0.92 -10.25
N ALA A 36 -1.53 0.64 -9.22
CA ALA A 36 -1.28 1.03 -7.84
C ALA A 36 -0.03 0.35 -7.23
N ALA A 37 0.89 -0.15 -8.05
CA ALA A 37 2.12 -0.81 -7.69
C ALA A 37 2.99 0.06 -6.77
N GLY A 38 3.00 1.38 -6.97
CA GLY A 38 3.69 2.32 -6.07
C GLY A 38 3.06 2.33 -4.67
N ALA A 39 1.73 2.53 -4.60
CA ALA A 39 1.00 2.53 -3.33
C ALA A 39 1.09 1.18 -2.61
N LEU A 40 0.91 0.07 -3.31
CA LEU A 40 1.05 -1.28 -2.76
C LEU A 40 2.47 -1.54 -2.24
N ARG A 41 3.50 -1.07 -2.96
CA ARG A 41 4.89 -1.15 -2.50
C ARG A 41 5.10 -0.36 -1.22
N MET A 42 4.56 0.85 -1.13
CA MET A 42 4.65 1.68 0.08
C MET A 42 4.00 0.99 1.27
N VAL A 43 2.79 0.44 1.10
CA VAL A 43 2.08 -0.30 2.15
C VAL A 43 2.90 -1.50 2.63
N ARG A 44 3.42 -2.32 1.70
CA ARG A 44 4.28 -3.46 2.04
C ARG A 44 5.53 -3.03 2.80
N ASN A 45 6.21 -1.99 2.32
CA ASN A 45 7.47 -1.52 2.93
C ASN A 45 7.24 -0.99 4.36
N ARG A 46 6.12 -0.29 4.60
CA ARG A 46 5.70 0.13 5.94
C ARG A 46 5.46 -1.06 6.86
N ASP A 47 4.72 -2.07 6.40
CA ASP A 47 4.44 -3.29 7.17
C ASP A 47 5.73 -4.05 7.53
N ILE A 48 6.71 -4.11 6.61
CA ILE A 48 8.05 -4.65 6.87
C ILE A 48 8.74 -3.89 8.01
N ALA A 49 8.74 -2.56 7.98
CA ALA A 49 9.36 -1.73 9.01
C ALA A 49 8.69 -1.93 10.38
N GLU A 50 7.36 -1.94 10.42
CA GLU A 50 6.61 -2.18 11.66
C GLU A 50 6.89 -3.57 12.25
N LYS A 51 6.91 -4.62 11.42
CA LYS A 51 7.21 -5.99 11.89
C LYS A 51 8.66 -6.12 12.36
N PHE A 52 9.59 -5.39 11.76
CA PHE A 52 10.98 -5.35 12.22
C PHE A 52 11.09 -4.71 13.60
N ILE A 53 10.43 -3.58 13.83
CA ILE A 53 10.36 -2.91 15.13
C ILE A 53 9.72 -3.83 16.18
N LYS A 54 8.67 -4.56 15.81
CA LYS A 54 8.02 -5.60 16.66
C LYS A 54 8.88 -6.83 16.93
N GLY A 55 10.11 -6.88 16.40
CA GLY A 55 11.11 -7.90 16.76
C GLY A 55 11.36 -8.99 15.72
N LYS A 56 10.71 -8.96 14.54
CA LYS A 56 11.05 -9.92 13.47
C LYS A 56 12.49 -9.71 13.00
N THR A 57 13.17 -10.79 12.64
CA THR A 57 14.52 -10.74 12.07
C THR A 57 14.48 -10.53 10.57
N LEU A 58 15.60 -10.08 9.98
CA LEU A 58 15.72 -9.93 8.52
C LEU A 58 15.39 -11.23 7.79
N ARG A 59 15.84 -12.38 8.31
CA ARG A 59 15.56 -13.70 7.76
C ARG A 59 14.08 -14.04 7.77
N GLN A 60 13.38 -13.77 8.88
CA GLN A 60 11.95 -14.04 8.99
C GLN A 60 11.15 -13.18 8.01
N LEU A 61 11.50 -11.91 7.88
CA LEU A 61 10.87 -10.99 6.92
C LEU A 61 11.17 -11.40 5.47
N ALA A 62 12.41 -11.78 5.17
CA ALA A 62 12.81 -12.28 3.85
C ALA A 62 11.96 -13.49 3.41
N LEU A 63 11.74 -14.46 4.31
CA LEU A 63 10.88 -15.61 4.04
C LEU A 63 9.41 -15.23 3.89
N GLU A 64 8.89 -14.37 4.77
CA GLU A 64 7.47 -13.96 4.77
C GLU A 64 7.08 -13.17 3.52
N TYR A 65 7.95 -12.28 3.05
CA TYR A 65 7.67 -11.46 1.87
C TYR A 65 8.26 -12.02 0.58
N LEU A 66 8.90 -13.20 0.62
CA LEU A 66 9.59 -13.81 -0.52
C LEU A 66 10.64 -12.87 -1.14
N MET A 67 11.43 -12.23 -0.28
CA MET A 67 12.47 -11.27 -0.66
C MET A 67 13.83 -11.71 -0.14
N THR A 68 14.91 -11.15 -0.69
CA THR A 68 16.24 -11.37 -0.11
C THR A 68 16.44 -10.49 1.12
N GLU A 69 17.30 -10.92 2.04
CA GLU A 69 17.64 -10.11 3.23
C GLU A 69 18.22 -8.75 2.84
N ARG A 70 19.03 -8.69 1.76
CA ARG A 70 19.56 -7.43 1.21
C ARG A 70 18.45 -6.48 0.78
N ALA A 71 17.37 -6.98 0.19
CA ALA A 71 16.24 -6.15 -0.21
C ALA A 71 15.46 -5.62 1.00
N ILE A 72 15.27 -6.45 2.03
CA ILE A 72 14.66 -6.02 3.30
C ILE A 72 15.54 -4.94 3.97
N GLN A 73 16.86 -5.15 4.04
CA GLN A 73 17.78 -4.18 4.62
C GLN A 73 17.73 -2.82 3.92
N LYS A 74 17.65 -2.82 2.58
CA LYS A 74 17.50 -1.59 1.80
C LYS A 74 16.20 -0.86 2.15
N ILE A 75 15.08 -1.59 2.26
CA ILE A 75 13.79 -1.01 2.65
C ILE A 75 13.85 -0.39 4.04
N LEU A 76 14.44 -1.08 5.02
CA LEU A 76 14.58 -0.56 6.37
C LEU A 76 15.45 0.70 6.43
N ALA A 77 16.52 0.75 5.64
CA ALA A 77 17.38 1.94 5.51
C ALA A 77 16.62 3.13 4.90
N GLU A 78 15.79 2.90 3.87
CA GLU A 78 14.93 3.93 3.27
C GLU A 78 13.89 4.48 4.26
N TYR A 79 13.42 3.65 5.19
CA TYR A 79 12.48 4.01 6.24
C TYR A 79 13.15 4.58 7.50
N GLY A 80 14.49 4.71 7.51
CA GLY A 80 15.24 5.19 8.67
C GLY A 80 15.14 4.27 9.90
N THR A 81 14.68 3.03 9.73
CA THR A 81 14.46 2.09 10.83
C THR A 81 15.79 1.44 11.21
N SER A 82 16.21 1.67 12.44
CA SER A 82 17.48 1.21 13.00
C SER A 82 17.27 0.16 14.10
N GLN A 83 18.35 -0.51 14.50
CA GLN A 83 18.33 -1.40 15.67
C GLN A 83 18.00 -0.64 16.97
N THR A 84 18.30 0.66 17.01
CA THR A 84 17.96 1.54 18.14
C THR A 84 16.45 1.68 18.30
N ASP A 85 15.72 1.84 17.20
CA ASP A 85 14.24 1.95 17.20
C ASP A 85 13.58 0.65 17.67
N ARG A 86 14.21 -0.49 17.35
CA ARG A 86 13.80 -1.79 17.87
C ARG A 86 14.05 -1.93 19.37
N GLN A 87 15.18 -1.43 19.87
CA GLN A 87 15.51 -1.49 21.29
C GLN A 87 14.61 -0.59 22.14
N ALA A 88 14.15 0.54 21.58
CA ALA A 88 13.23 1.47 22.24
C ALA A 88 11.83 0.87 22.55
N VAL A 89 11.43 -0.19 21.85
CA VAL A 89 10.12 -0.85 22.07
C VAL A 89 10.19 -1.95 23.14
N LEU A 90 11.38 -2.31 23.62
CA LEU A 90 11.59 -3.31 24.66
C LEU A 90 11.59 -2.73 26.10
N PHE A 91 11.52 -1.40 26.24
CA PHE A 91 11.45 -0.67 27.51
C PHE A 91 10.17 0.16 27.58
#